data_AF-A0AAD7E2Q9-F1
#
_entry.id   AF-A0AAD7E2Q9-F1
#
_cell.length_a   1.000
_cell.length_b   1.000
_cell.length_c   1.000
_cell.angle_alpha   90.00
_cell.angle_beta   90.00
_cell.angle_gamma   90.00
#
_symmetry.space_group_name_H-M   'P 1'
#
loop_
_entity.id
_entity.type
_entity.pdbx_description
1 polymer ?
#
loop_
_entity_poly.entity_id
_entity_poly.type
_entity_poly.pdbx_seq_one_letter_code
_entity_poly.pdbx_strand_id
1 'polypeptide(L)'
;MNLSTGSKKVREANEASASQISKSLQVLQDSMYKNFFHGNLQASLLAQSYVFKVILAKSLDESTRNSIWALFETNMRTLYTASSFGWDPPHKKEELFDSLSRFLLVHMNGDNRSLVAFAAFRFEFENGHNILYCYDLQVSEASRRHGLGRALMNHLATIGADFGLDKIMLTVFKANARALKFYNSLGFEMDQDSPDDDDEEDYKLLFKSVG
;
A
#
# COMPACT_ATOMS: atom_id res chain seq x y z
N MET A 1 11.76 19.88 4.25
CA MET A 1 10.65 20.80 3.89
C MET A 1 9.37 19.99 4.09
N ASN A 2 8.44 20.43 4.95
CA ASN A 2 7.25 19.64 5.27
C ASN A 2 6.29 19.63 4.06
N LEU A 3 6.27 18.53 3.30
CA LEU A 3 5.42 18.28 2.13
C LEU A 3 3.91 18.23 2.45
N SER A 4 3.50 18.42 3.72
CA SER A 4 2.09 18.31 4.15
C SER A 4 1.37 19.65 4.35
N THR A 5 2.00 20.80 4.13
CA THR A 5 1.42 22.11 4.48
C THR A 5 0.56 22.74 3.38
N GLY A 6 0.60 22.25 2.15
CA GLY A 6 -0.01 22.94 0.99
C GLY A 6 -1.51 22.74 0.79
N SER A 7 -2.11 21.67 1.33
CA SER A 7 -3.52 21.33 1.06
C SER A 7 -4.35 21.07 2.32
N LYS A 8 -5.53 21.70 2.37
CA LYS A 8 -6.54 21.44 3.40
C LYS A 8 -7.00 19.99 3.41
N LYS A 9 -7.23 19.38 2.23
CA LYS A 9 -7.68 17.97 2.12
C LYS A 9 -6.67 17.01 2.72
N VAL A 10 -5.38 17.19 2.38
CA VAL A 10 -4.28 16.35 2.88
C VAL A 10 -4.12 16.51 4.39
N ARG A 11 -4.26 17.74 4.92
CA ARG A 11 -4.24 17.98 6.37
C ARG A 11 -5.38 17.27 7.09
N GLU A 12 -6.62 17.40 6.59
CA GLU A 12 -7.80 16.73 7.16
C GLU A 12 -7.65 15.19 7.11
N ALA A 13 -7.15 14.65 6.00
CA ALA A 13 -6.85 13.23 5.86
C ALA A 13 -5.75 12.79 6.85
N ASN A 14 -4.76 13.64 7.09
CA ASN A 14 -3.68 13.38 8.04
C ASN A 14 -4.14 13.39 9.52
N GLU A 15 -5.22 14.09 9.83
CA GLU A 15 -5.85 14.12 11.16
C GLU A 15 -6.86 12.96 11.37
N ALA A 16 -7.26 12.28 10.29
CA ALA A 16 -8.25 11.22 10.36
C ALA A 16 -7.79 10.00 11.20
N SER A 17 -8.69 9.53 12.05
CA SER A 17 -8.55 8.29 12.82
C SER A 17 -8.64 7.05 11.92
N ALA A 18 -8.14 5.91 12.43
CA ALA A 18 -8.25 4.64 11.73
C ALA A 18 -9.70 4.24 11.40
N SER A 19 -10.67 4.57 12.26
CA SER A 19 -12.08 4.27 12.03
C SER A 19 -12.70 5.14 10.92
N GLN A 20 -12.29 6.41 10.82
CA GLN A 20 -12.70 7.30 9.73
C GLN A 20 -12.16 6.80 8.39
N ILE A 21 -10.88 6.38 8.34
CA ILE A 21 -10.27 5.81 7.14
C ILE A 21 -10.92 4.45 6.77
N SER A 22 -11.33 3.67 7.78
CA SER A 22 -11.89 2.33 7.55
C SER A 22 -13.36 2.32 7.13
N LYS A 23 -14.05 3.47 7.15
CA LYS A 23 -15.51 3.54 7.03
C LYS A 23 -16.05 2.85 5.76
N SER A 24 -15.35 3.00 4.63
CA SER A 24 -15.75 2.42 3.35
C SER A 24 -15.16 1.02 3.09
N LEU A 25 -14.25 0.55 3.94
CA LEU A 25 -13.65 -0.78 3.77
C LEU A 25 -14.68 -1.89 3.92
N GLN A 26 -15.62 -1.75 4.86
CA GLN A 26 -16.67 -2.76 5.10
C GLN A 26 -17.57 -2.92 3.86
N VAL A 27 -18.00 -1.81 3.26
CA VAL A 27 -18.86 -1.78 2.07
C VAL A 27 -18.13 -2.36 0.85
N LEU A 28 -16.84 -2.03 0.70
CA LEU A 28 -16.01 -2.60 -0.35
C LEU A 28 -15.74 -4.09 -0.16
N GLN A 29 -15.53 -4.55 1.07
CA GLN A 29 -15.31 -5.97 1.34
C GLN A 29 -16.52 -6.74 0.82
N ASP A 30 -17.74 -6.33 1.21
CA ASP A 30 -19.01 -6.90 0.76
C ASP A 30 -19.20 -6.86 -0.76
N SER A 31 -18.79 -5.76 -1.42
CA SER A 31 -18.85 -5.61 -2.88
C SER A 31 -17.81 -6.45 -3.62
N MET A 32 -16.56 -6.49 -3.15
CA MET A 32 -15.50 -7.34 -3.69
C MET A 32 -15.86 -8.81 -3.55
N TYR A 33 -16.45 -9.22 -2.42
CA TYR A 33 -16.99 -10.58 -2.26
C TYR A 33 -17.96 -10.94 -3.38
N LYS A 34 -18.89 -10.03 -3.69
CA LYS A 34 -19.90 -10.26 -4.72
C LYS A 34 -19.32 -10.28 -6.13
N ASN A 35 -18.34 -9.43 -6.43
CA ASN A 35 -17.86 -9.21 -7.81
C ASN A 35 -16.62 -10.03 -8.19
N PHE A 36 -15.66 -10.24 -7.28
CA PHE A 36 -14.42 -10.97 -7.59
C PHE A 36 -14.55 -12.48 -7.43
N PHE A 37 -15.50 -12.93 -6.62
CA PHE A 37 -15.64 -14.35 -6.26
C PHE A 37 -16.93 -14.98 -6.77
N HIS A 38 -17.71 -14.26 -7.60
CA HIS A 38 -18.91 -14.80 -8.22
C HIS A 38 -18.57 -16.00 -9.11
N GLY A 39 -19.17 -17.15 -8.81
CA GLY A 39 -19.06 -18.39 -9.60
C GLY A 39 -17.98 -19.38 -9.20
N ASN A 40 -17.08 -19.04 -8.26
CA ASN A 40 -16.08 -19.98 -7.75
C ASN A 40 -16.13 -20.08 -6.22
N LEU A 41 -16.77 -21.14 -5.72
CA LEU A 41 -16.93 -21.43 -4.29
C LEU A 41 -15.59 -21.45 -3.53
N GLN A 42 -14.52 -21.97 -4.15
CA GLN A 42 -13.19 -22.03 -3.54
C GLN A 42 -12.61 -20.63 -3.34
N ALA A 43 -12.82 -19.75 -4.30
CA ALA A 43 -12.34 -18.37 -4.23
C ALA A 43 -13.16 -17.55 -3.22
N SER A 44 -14.47 -17.78 -3.11
CA SER A 44 -15.33 -17.19 -2.06
C SER A 44 -14.92 -17.63 -0.64
N LEU A 45 -14.53 -18.90 -0.45
CA LEU A 45 -14.06 -19.40 0.84
C LEU A 45 -12.69 -18.81 1.24
N LEU A 46 -11.79 -18.65 0.27
CA LEU A 46 -10.50 -17.98 0.50
C LEU A 46 -10.68 -16.51 0.86
N ALA A 47 -11.63 -15.81 0.22
CA ALA A 47 -11.92 -14.44 0.55
C ALA A 47 -12.41 -14.28 2.01
N GLN A 48 -13.30 -15.17 2.46
CA GLN A 48 -13.79 -15.22 3.86
C GLN A 48 -12.68 -15.56 4.87
N SER A 49 -11.51 -15.94 4.37
CA SER A 49 -10.32 -16.24 5.18
C SER A 49 -9.46 -15.01 5.44
N TYR A 50 -9.86 -13.78 5.06
CA TYR A 50 -9.04 -12.58 5.30
C TYR A 50 -9.79 -11.45 5.99
N VAL A 51 -9.10 -10.77 6.91
CA VAL A 51 -9.59 -9.60 7.64
C VAL A 51 -8.69 -8.40 7.34
N PHE A 52 -9.29 -7.33 6.82
CA PHE A 52 -8.63 -6.05 6.53
C PHE A 52 -8.78 -5.10 7.71
N LYS A 53 -7.69 -4.45 8.13
CA LYS A 53 -7.70 -3.46 9.22
C LYS A 53 -6.79 -2.30 8.89
N VAL A 54 -7.28 -1.07 9.08
CA VAL A 54 -6.41 0.11 9.06
C VAL A 54 -5.91 0.39 10.48
N ILE A 55 -4.63 0.70 10.58
CA ILE A 55 -3.99 1.16 11.82
C ILE A 55 -3.01 2.28 11.51
N LEU A 56 -2.95 3.27 12.39
CA LEU A 56 -1.96 4.35 12.30
C LEU A 56 -0.63 3.87 12.88
N ALA A 57 0.51 4.33 12.35
CA ALA A 57 1.83 3.94 12.83
C ALA A 57 1.98 4.16 14.35
N LYS A 58 1.48 5.29 14.86
CA LYS A 58 1.48 5.63 16.30
C LYS A 58 0.69 4.68 17.19
N SER A 59 -0.17 3.84 16.61
CA SER A 59 -1.04 2.90 17.34
C SER A 59 -0.61 1.44 17.16
N LEU A 60 0.44 1.17 16.39
CA LEU A 60 0.98 -0.18 16.23
C LEU A 60 1.68 -0.63 17.51
N ASP A 61 1.33 -1.83 17.99
CA ASP A 61 2.12 -2.52 19.00
C ASP A 61 3.43 -3.09 18.42
N GLU A 62 4.34 -3.49 19.31
CA GLU A 62 5.65 -4.00 18.94
C GLU A 62 5.57 -5.30 18.12
N SER A 63 4.65 -6.20 18.47
CA SER A 63 4.43 -7.47 17.77
C SER A 63 4.04 -7.26 16.30
N THR A 64 3.14 -6.30 16.05
CA THR A 64 2.68 -5.96 14.71
C THR A 64 3.79 -5.25 13.93
N ARG A 65 4.55 -4.34 14.56
CA ARG A 65 5.74 -3.73 13.94
C ARG A 65 6.75 -4.77 13.49
N ASN A 66 7.03 -5.75 14.34
CA ASN A 66 7.94 -6.86 14.04
C ASN A 66 7.42 -7.70 12.87
N SER A 67 6.12 -7.98 12.81
CA SER A 67 5.50 -8.74 11.72
C SER A 67 5.54 -7.99 10.38
N ILE A 68 5.25 -6.68 10.40
CA ILE A 68 5.36 -5.79 9.23
C ILE A 68 6.81 -5.78 8.72
N TRP A 69 7.76 -5.55 9.62
CA TRP A 69 9.18 -5.50 9.28
C TRP A 69 9.67 -6.84 8.70
N ALA A 70 9.36 -7.97 9.35
CA ALA A 70 9.77 -9.28 8.89
C ALA A 70 9.26 -9.59 7.47
N LEU A 71 8.00 -9.24 7.19
CA LEU A 71 7.42 -9.42 5.85
C LEU A 71 8.07 -8.50 4.81
N PHE A 72 8.32 -7.23 5.16
CA PHE A 72 9.04 -6.29 4.29
C PHE A 72 10.45 -6.81 3.98
N GLU A 73 11.23 -7.12 5.02
CA GLU A 73 12.62 -7.57 4.89
C GLU A 73 12.72 -8.85 4.06
N THR A 74 11.84 -9.82 4.30
CA THR A 74 11.78 -11.07 3.52
C THR A 74 11.59 -10.81 2.03
N ASN A 75 10.75 -9.85 1.67
CA ASN A 75 10.41 -9.57 0.28
C ASN A 75 11.40 -8.64 -0.41
N MET A 76 11.97 -7.69 0.32
CA MET A 76 12.62 -6.51 -0.26
C MET A 76 14.13 -6.46 -0.03
N ARG A 77 14.70 -7.21 0.93
CA ARG A 77 16.13 -7.13 1.25
C ARG A 77 17.02 -7.29 0.02
N THR A 78 16.80 -8.33 -0.78
CA THR A 78 17.60 -8.58 -1.99
C THR A 78 17.49 -7.45 -3.02
N LEU A 79 16.30 -6.89 -3.20
CA LEU A 79 16.09 -5.78 -4.14
C LEU A 79 16.80 -4.52 -3.67
N TYR A 80 16.66 -4.16 -2.39
CA TYR A 80 17.33 -2.99 -1.83
C TYR A 80 18.86 -3.15 -1.84
N THR A 81 19.41 -4.31 -1.44
CA THR A 81 20.85 -4.57 -1.50
C THR A 81 21.43 -4.43 -2.90
N ALA A 82 20.67 -4.81 -3.93
CA ALA A 82 21.09 -4.71 -5.32
C ALA A 82 20.80 -3.35 -5.98
N SER A 83 20.12 -2.44 -5.26
CA SER A 83 19.68 -1.15 -5.80
C SER A 83 20.59 0.01 -5.38
N SER A 84 20.44 1.14 -6.06
CA SER A 84 21.07 2.41 -5.69
C SER A 84 20.67 2.90 -4.29
N PHE A 85 19.53 2.46 -3.77
CA PHE A 85 19.05 2.83 -2.44
C PHE A 85 19.83 2.12 -1.31
N GLY A 86 20.46 0.98 -1.61
CA GLY A 86 21.18 0.18 -0.63
C GLY A 86 20.28 -0.47 0.43
N TRP A 87 20.88 -1.23 1.36
CA TRP A 87 20.17 -1.88 2.46
C TRP A 87 20.55 -1.25 3.80
N ASP A 88 19.72 -0.32 4.28
CA ASP A 88 19.85 0.35 5.58
C ASP A 88 18.58 0.08 6.44
N PRO A 89 18.56 -0.99 7.25
CA PRO A 89 17.40 -1.32 8.08
C PRO A 89 17.00 -0.25 9.10
N PRO A 90 17.92 0.37 9.87
CA PRO A 90 17.54 1.47 10.76
C PRO A 90 16.81 2.60 10.03
N HIS A 91 17.37 3.11 8.94
CA HIS A 91 16.77 4.22 8.20
C HIS A 91 15.42 3.81 7.58
N LYS A 92 15.34 2.63 6.95
CA LYS A 92 14.09 2.15 6.35
C LYS A 92 13.01 1.89 7.40
N LYS A 93 13.36 1.47 8.63
CA LYS A 93 12.40 1.36 9.73
C LYS A 93 11.88 2.72 10.18
N GLU A 94 12.73 3.74 10.28
CA GLU A 94 12.29 5.11 10.58
C GLU A 94 11.31 5.63 9.52
N GLU A 95 11.63 5.43 8.24
CA GLU A 95 10.74 5.78 7.14
C GLU A 95 9.41 4.99 7.21
N LEU A 96 9.48 3.66 7.26
CA LEU A 96 8.29 2.79 7.23
C LEU A 96 7.33 3.13 8.36
N PHE A 97 7.86 3.39 9.57
CA PHE A 97 7.08 3.64 10.77
C PHE A 97 6.96 5.12 11.16
N ASP A 98 7.16 6.04 10.22
CA ASP A 98 6.92 7.47 10.43
C ASP A 98 5.53 7.74 11.03
N SER A 99 5.43 8.81 11.82
CA SER A 99 4.19 9.22 12.49
C SER A 99 2.99 9.43 11.57
N LEU A 100 3.22 9.77 10.29
CA LEU A 100 2.19 9.96 9.26
C LEU A 100 1.86 8.65 8.51
N SER A 101 2.64 7.59 8.70
CA SER A 101 2.38 6.29 8.08
C SER A 101 1.09 5.66 8.59
N ARG A 102 0.34 5.10 7.64
CA ARG A 102 -0.87 4.30 7.86
C ARG A 102 -0.66 2.94 7.24
N PHE A 103 -1.24 1.93 7.86
CA PHE A 103 -1.13 0.56 7.41
C PHE A 103 -2.51 -0.02 7.16
N LEU A 104 -2.76 -0.52 5.96
CA LEU A 104 -3.85 -1.43 5.67
C LEU A 104 -3.31 -2.86 5.79
N LEU A 105 -3.61 -3.51 6.91
CA LEU A 105 -3.14 -4.85 7.25
C LEU A 105 -4.15 -5.91 6.82
N VAL A 106 -3.66 -7.07 6.40
CA VAL A 106 -4.46 -8.26 6.08
C VAL A 106 -4.00 -9.42 6.94
N HIS A 107 -4.92 -9.97 7.72
CA HIS A 107 -4.70 -11.15 8.56
C HIS A 107 -5.54 -12.32 8.06
N MET A 108 -5.11 -13.56 8.31
CA MET A 108 -6.01 -14.70 8.13
C MET A 108 -7.14 -14.62 9.17
N ASN A 109 -8.36 -14.93 8.74
CA ASN A 109 -9.54 -14.96 9.60
C ASN A 109 -9.34 -16.06 10.67
N GLY A 110 -9.68 -15.73 11.92
CA GLY A 110 -9.44 -16.61 13.07
C GLY A 110 -8.05 -16.51 13.71
N ASP A 111 -7.07 -15.81 13.09
CA ASP A 111 -5.77 -15.53 13.70
C ASP A 111 -5.26 -14.12 13.39
N ASN A 112 -5.53 -13.19 14.32
CA ASN A 112 -5.06 -11.81 14.22
C ASN A 112 -3.53 -11.64 14.32
N ARG A 113 -2.75 -12.70 14.58
CA ARG A 113 -1.27 -12.64 14.56
C ARG A 113 -0.68 -13.03 13.22
N SER A 114 -1.51 -13.56 12.31
CA SER A 114 -1.08 -14.05 11.00
C SER A 114 -1.11 -12.94 9.94
N LEU A 115 -0.25 -11.92 10.10
CA LEU A 115 -0.13 -10.87 9.07
C LEU A 115 0.38 -11.50 7.76
N VAL A 116 -0.48 -11.51 6.74
CA VAL A 116 -0.17 -12.12 5.43
C VAL A 116 0.08 -11.09 4.34
N ALA A 117 -0.42 -9.87 4.51
CA ALA A 117 -0.15 -8.78 3.58
C ALA A 117 -0.35 -7.43 4.27
N PHE A 118 0.28 -6.39 3.73
CA PHE A 118 -0.03 -5.02 4.09
C PHE A 118 0.22 -4.05 2.94
N ALA A 119 -0.41 -2.88 3.03
CA ALA A 119 0.02 -1.68 2.33
C ALA A 119 0.34 -0.58 3.36
N ALA A 120 1.52 0.04 3.25
CA ALA A 120 1.88 1.23 4.01
C ALA A 120 1.70 2.46 3.10
N PHE A 121 1.01 3.48 3.61
CA PHE A 121 0.67 4.65 2.82
C PHE A 121 0.62 5.93 3.66
N ARG A 122 0.73 7.06 2.96
CA ARG A 122 0.58 8.41 3.52
C ARG A 122 -0.28 9.27 2.62
N PHE A 123 -0.82 10.34 3.20
CA PHE A 123 -1.49 11.40 2.47
C PHE A 123 -0.52 12.57 2.30
N GLU A 124 -0.24 12.93 1.06
CA GLU A 124 0.78 13.92 0.73
C GLU A 124 0.27 14.95 -0.27
N PHE A 125 0.89 16.13 -0.26
CA PHE A 125 0.66 17.16 -1.25
C PHE A 125 1.94 17.36 -2.05
N GLU A 126 1.94 16.88 -3.30
CA GLU A 126 3.12 16.86 -4.16
C GLU A 126 2.75 17.42 -5.53
N ASN A 127 3.55 18.34 -6.05
CA ASN A 127 3.40 18.94 -7.38
C ASN A 127 1.98 19.47 -7.68
N GLY A 128 1.31 20.04 -6.67
CA GLY A 128 -0.04 20.59 -6.81
C GLY A 128 -1.18 19.57 -6.67
N HIS A 129 -0.87 18.30 -6.44
CA HIS A 129 -1.83 17.22 -6.32
C HIS A 129 -1.95 16.70 -4.89
N ASN A 130 -3.17 16.35 -4.50
CA ASN A 130 -3.46 15.63 -3.27
C ASN A 130 -3.34 14.15 -3.58
N ILE A 131 -2.36 13.47 -2.99
CA ILE A 131 -2.05 12.10 -3.35
C ILE A 131 -2.12 11.16 -2.16
N LEU A 132 -2.48 9.91 -2.45
CA LEU A 132 -2.17 8.79 -1.57
C LEU A 132 -0.87 8.16 -2.07
N TYR A 133 0.21 8.33 -1.31
CA TYR A 133 1.48 7.69 -1.64
C TYR A 133 1.52 6.30 -1.00
N CYS A 134 1.59 5.25 -1.82
CA CYS A 134 1.80 3.87 -1.38
C CYS A 134 3.31 3.60 -1.29
N TYR A 135 3.84 3.70 -0.08
CA TYR A 135 5.26 3.48 0.21
C TYR A 135 5.66 2.02 0.06
N ASP A 136 4.80 1.11 0.55
CA ASP A 136 5.09 -0.31 0.55
C ASP A 136 3.81 -1.12 0.31
N LEU A 137 3.91 -2.14 -0.54
CA LEU A 137 2.87 -3.14 -0.76
C LEU A 137 3.49 -4.53 -0.67
N GLN A 138 3.16 -5.27 0.38
CA GLN A 138 3.78 -6.55 0.69
C GLN A 138 2.73 -7.65 0.80
N VAL A 139 3.00 -8.81 0.20
CA VAL A 139 2.18 -10.02 0.31
C VAL A 139 3.11 -11.20 0.55
N SER A 140 2.82 -11.98 1.59
CA SER A 140 3.55 -13.20 1.94
C SER A 140 3.51 -14.18 0.78
N GLU A 141 4.60 -14.91 0.56
CA GLU A 141 4.73 -15.79 -0.60
C GLU A 141 3.57 -16.79 -0.72
N ALA A 142 3.21 -17.43 0.40
CA ALA A 142 2.10 -18.39 0.47
C ALA A 142 0.73 -17.78 0.14
N SER A 143 0.56 -16.46 0.28
CA SER A 143 -0.71 -15.76 0.00
C SER A 143 -0.70 -14.98 -1.31
N ARG A 144 0.37 -15.04 -2.11
CA ARG A 144 0.44 -14.39 -3.44
C ARG A 144 -0.49 -15.08 -4.43
N ARG A 145 -0.88 -14.35 -5.49
CA ARG A 145 -1.75 -14.82 -6.59
C ARG A 145 -3.19 -15.18 -6.19
N HIS A 146 -3.60 -14.84 -4.96
CA HIS A 146 -5.00 -14.96 -4.49
C HIS A 146 -5.77 -13.63 -4.50
N GLY A 147 -5.30 -12.63 -5.26
CA GLY A 147 -5.98 -11.34 -5.40
C GLY A 147 -5.71 -10.31 -4.29
N LEU A 148 -5.00 -10.66 -3.21
CA LEU A 148 -4.72 -9.75 -2.08
C LEU A 148 -4.06 -8.43 -2.48
N GLY A 149 -3.07 -8.45 -3.37
CA GLY A 149 -2.44 -7.22 -3.86
C GLY A 149 -3.44 -6.30 -4.57
N ARG A 150 -4.34 -6.87 -5.39
CA ARG A 150 -5.39 -6.11 -6.07
C ARG A 150 -6.40 -5.57 -5.06
N ALA A 151 -6.79 -6.37 -4.08
CA ALA A 151 -7.70 -5.95 -3.01
C ALA A 151 -7.13 -4.77 -2.20
N LEU A 152 -5.85 -4.85 -1.82
CA LEU A 152 -5.14 -3.76 -1.14
C LEU A 152 -5.15 -2.46 -1.97
N MET A 153 -4.78 -2.53 -3.25
CA MET A 153 -4.76 -1.34 -4.13
C MET A 153 -6.16 -0.76 -4.38
N ASN A 154 -7.19 -1.61 -4.49
CA ASN A 154 -8.58 -1.15 -4.59
C ASN A 154 -9.03 -0.43 -3.31
N HIS A 155 -8.67 -0.95 -2.14
CA HIS A 155 -8.95 -0.28 -0.88
C HIS A 155 -8.21 1.05 -0.77
N LEU A 156 -6.95 1.14 -1.20
CA LEU A 156 -6.24 2.43 -1.27
C LEU A 156 -6.94 3.41 -2.22
N ALA A 157 -7.42 2.96 -3.37
CA ALA A 157 -8.18 3.82 -4.29
C ALA A 157 -9.46 4.37 -3.65
N THR A 158 -10.21 3.54 -2.94
CA THR A 158 -11.42 4.02 -2.24
C THR A 158 -11.09 4.92 -1.07
N ILE A 159 -10.04 4.63 -0.29
CA ILE A 159 -9.57 5.56 0.74
C ILE A 159 -9.21 6.91 0.09
N GLY A 160 -8.49 6.91 -1.02
CA GLY A 160 -8.17 8.15 -1.73
C GLY A 160 -9.42 8.91 -2.18
N ALA A 161 -10.43 8.21 -2.71
CA ALA A 161 -11.67 8.82 -3.18
C ALA A 161 -12.47 9.43 -2.02
N ASP A 162 -12.53 8.74 -0.88
CA ASP A 162 -13.22 9.21 0.32
C ASP A 162 -12.63 10.51 0.87
N PHE A 163 -11.31 10.71 0.71
CA PHE A 163 -10.61 11.93 1.09
C PHE A 163 -10.47 12.94 -0.07
N GLY A 164 -11.09 12.67 -1.22
CA GLY A 164 -11.08 13.56 -2.38
C GLY A 164 -9.68 13.81 -2.95
N LEU A 165 -8.82 12.78 -2.92
CA LEU A 165 -7.48 12.80 -3.48
C LEU A 165 -7.53 12.58 -5.00
N ASP A 166 -6.51 13.07 -5.69
CA ASP A 166 -6.46 13.10 -7.15
C ASP A 166 -5.90 11.79 -7.72
N LYS A 167 -4.89 11.19 -7.07
CA LYS A 167 -4.22 9.97 -7.54
C LYS A 167 -3.58 9.16 -6.41
N ILE A 168 -3.32 7.87 -6.68
CA ILE A 168 -2.36 7.04 -5.95
C ILE A 168 -1.02 7.15 -6.65
N MET A 169 0.07 7.29 -5.90
CA MET A 169 1.45 7.22 -6.42
C MET A 169 2.26 6.17 -5.68
N LEU A 170 3.30 5.64 -6.33
CA LEU A 170 4.25 4.71 -5.74
C LEU A 170 5.59 4.70 -6.48
N THR A 171 6.64 4.24 -5.80
CA THR A 171 7.94 3.93 -6.40
C THR A 171 8.09 2.42 -6.57
N VAL A 172 8.68 2.00 -7.69
CA VAL A 172 9.02 0.59 -7.94
C VAL A 172 10.39 0.47 -8.58
N PHE A 173 11.24 -0.43 -8.07
CA PHE A 173 12.54 -0.71 -8.69
C PHE A 173 12.37 -1.27 -10.11
N LYS A 174 13.17 -0.80 -11.07
CA LYS A 174 13.26 -1.32 -12.45
C LYS A 174 13.52 -2.85 -12.43
N ALA A 175 14.35 -3.31 -11.49
CA ALA A 175 14.64 -4.74 -11.28
C ALA A 175 13.43 -5.59 -10.81
N ASN A 176 12.38 -4.97 -10.27
CA ASN A 176 11.18 -5.67 -9.80
C ASN A 176 10.12 -5.80 -10.90
N ALA A 177 10.48 -6.47 -12.00
CA ALA A 177 9.62 -6.67 -13.17
C ALA A 177 8.25 -7.31 -12.83
N ARG A 178 8.20 -8.13 -11.78
CA ARG A 178 6.95 -8.73 -11.28
C ARG A 178 5.98 -7.66 -10.74
N ALA A 179 6.49 -6.70 -9.96
CA ALA A 179 5.68 -5.61 -9.43
C ALA A 179 5.26 -4.64 -10.53
N LEU A 180 6.17 -4.26 -11.44
CA LEU A 180 5.85 -3.44 -12.61
C LEU A 180 4.69 -4.03 -13.43
N LYS A 181 4.78 -5.32 -13.81
CA LYS A 181 3.70 -6.01 -14.53
C LYS A 181 2.39 -6.03 -13.73
N PHE A 182 2.48 -6.19 -12.42
CA PHE A 182 1.32 -6.16 -11.54
C PHE A 182 0.65 -4.78 -11.54
N TYR A 183 1.39 -3.70 -11.33
CA TYR A 183 0.86 -2.34 -11.33
C TYR A 183 0.27 -1.95 -12.69
N ASN A 184 0.94 -2.28 -13.79
CA ASN A 184 0.40 -2.07 -15.15
C ASN A 184 -0.93 -2.80 -15.34
N SER A 185 -1.07 -4.03 -14.82
CA SER A 185 -2.35 -4.78 -14.86
C SER A 185 -3.47 -4.21 -13.99
N LEU A 186 -3.14 -3.24 -13.13
CA LEU A 186 -4.10 -2.46 -12.35
C LEU A 186 -4.41 -1.11 -13.00
N GLY A 187 -3.80 -0.78 -14.14
CA GLY A 187 -3.94 0.50 -14.82
C GLY A 187 -3.13 1.62 -14.15
N PHE A 188 -1.99 1.30 -13.56
CA PHE A 188 -0.98 2.32 -13.23
C PHE A 188 -0.20 2.69 -14.49
N GLU A 189 0.16 3.96 -14.57
CA GLU A 189 0.93 4.58 -15.66
C GLU A 189 2.22 5.17 -15.08
N MET A 190 3.23 5.40 -15.93
CA MET A 190 4.44 6.10 -15.49
C MET A 190 4.12 7.56 -15.22
N ASP A 191 4.54 8.07 -14.07
CA ASP A 191 4.42 9.49 -13.75
C ASP A 191 5.42 10.30 -14.59
N GLN A 192 5.05 11.53 -14.95
CA GLN A 192 5.90 12.41 -15.75
C GLN A 192 7.25 12.72 -15.07
N ASP A 193 7.27 12.65 -13.73
CA ASP A 193 8.46 12.90 -12.91
C ASP A 193 9.29 11.62 -12.69
N SER A 194 8.90 10.49 -13.31
CA SER A 194 9.65 9.24 -13.26
C SER A 194 10.96 9.38 -14.05
N PRO A 195 12.09 8.83 -13.54
CA PRO A 195 13.31 8.73 -14.33
C PRO A 195 13.06 7.97 -15.64
N ASP A 196 13.75 8.38 -16.69
CA ASP A 196 13.75 7.73 -18.00
C ASP A 196 14.47 6.38 -17.95
N ASP A 197 14.42 5.61 -19.04
CA ASP A 197 15.08 4.29 -19.09
C ASP A 197 16.60 4.42 -19.16
N ASP A 198 17.09 5.50 -19.77
CA ASP A 198 18.52 5.81 -19.94
C ASP A 198 19.15 6.48 -18.70
N ASP A 199 18.33 6.87 -17.72
CA ASP A 199 18.77 7.48 -16.46
C ASP A 199 19.43 6.44 -15.52
N GLU A 200 20.37 6.91 -14.70
CA GLU A 200 21.13 6.08 -13.75
C GLU A 200 20.25 5.52 -12.62
N GLU A 201 19.13 6.17 -12.34
CA GLU A 201 18.14 5.78 -11.35
C GLU A 201 17.56 4.40 -11.69
N ASP A 202 17.53 3.51 -10.71
CA ASP A 202 17.10 2.13 -10.87
C ASP A 202 15.65 1.90 -10.40
N TYR A 203 14.84 2.94 -10.39
CA TYR A 203 13.42 2.92 -10.04
C TYR A 203 12.57 3.70 -11.05
N LYS A 204 11.25 3.50 -10.94
CA LYS A 204 10.21 4.23 -11.68
C LYS A 204 9.16 4.75 -10.71
N LEU A 205 8.62 5.92 -11.02
CA LEU A 205 7.44 6.47 -10.35
C LEU A 205 6.20 6.10 -11.16
N LEU A 206 5.21 5.50 -10.50
CA LEU A 206 3.94 5.15 -11.11
C LEU A 206 2.80 5.88 -10.42
N PHE A 207 1.75 6.19 -11.18
CA PHE A 207 0.51 6.73 -10.64
C PHE A 207 -0.74 6.08 -11.22
N LYS A 208 -1.86 6.25 -10.51
CA LYS A 208 -3.20 5.92 -11.00
C LYS A 208 -4.19 6.93 -10.44
N SER A 209 -4.99 7.56 -11.31
CA SER A 209 -6.03 8.50 -10.90
C SER A 209 -7.08 7.84 -10.00
N VAL A 210 -7.58 8.62 -9.05
CA VAL A 210 -8.64 8.22 -8.12
C VAL A 210 -9.88 9.05 -8.45
N GLY A 211 -10.74 8.51 -9.31
CA GLY A 211 -11.94 9.20 -9.80
C GLY A 211 -12.01 9.22 -11.33
#